data_AF-A0A8T1UW75-F1
#
_entry.id   AF-A0A8T1UW75-F1
#
_cell.length_a   1.000
_cell.length_b   1.000
_cell.length_c   1.000
_cell.angle_alpha   90.00
_cell.angle_beta   90.00
_cell.angle_gamma   90.00
#
_symmetry.space_group_name_H-M   'P 1'
#
loop_
_entity.id
_entity.type
_entity.pdbx_description
1 polymer ?
#
loop_
_entity_poly.entity_id
_entity_poly.type
_entity_poly.pdbx_seq_one_letter_code
_entity_poly.pdbx_strand_id
1 'polypeptide(L)'
;MTPAPFSAPKANSTDPRRHLNGSTLLRRASSASPAYDTIECKALILGCGVAGNAAALRLANQGVKVTMLAAAEDPNNCATYYAQGGIIYKSEDDTPALLSSDVHRAGAGVCEDIAVQKLAVEGPGRVEEMLLEVAKVPFTRKDDGELALTLEASHNRARILYKADHTGRAISTSMVQAVQDHPNIVLLTGRSAFELVTNNAGECVGALTVSTKGKVEHYRAPFTLLATGGVGDVYKNTSNPEGARGEGVALAARAGAKLKNMQFVQFHPTTLYIPDERRFLLTEALRGEGAILRNKSGRAFAQDYHPDGELAPRDVVARLILAEMEKQDEPCMFLDISHEDADWIKSRFPTIYQHCLDRGIDMTKDPMPVVPAAHYHCGGVEVDLQGRTSVPGLYAAGEVSCTGLHGANRLASTSLLEGLVWGCSSADDYMERINSFDSDSSKKEDDPFANLNGFRDPYPNEIEEVMLATQRIMWESVGPIRSTAGMDSAVDKLALLEVKADKLHQECRVTRETAGLRNAVRAAKEIALAALNSPLSVGTHYIVKE
;
A
#
# COMPACT_ATOMS: atom_id res chain seq x y z
N MET A 1 50.50 -56.75 24.41
CA MET A 1 51.88 -56.27 24.22
C MET A 1 51.84 -54.76 24.03
N THR A 2 52.09 -54.03 25.11
CA THR A 2 52.47 -52.61 25.04
C THR A 2 53.89 -52.51 24.50
N PRO A 3 54.22 -51.42 23.78
CA PRO A 3 55.52 -50.79 23.92
C PRO A 3 55.34 -49.41 24.56
N ALA A 4 56.23 -49.16 25.52
CA ALA A 4 56.40 -47.92 26.26
C ALA A 4 57.28 -46.94 25.44
N PRO A 5 57.70 -45.79 26.00
CA PRO A 5 57.43 -44.45 25.48
C PRO A 5 58.67 -43.83 24.82
N PHE A 6 58.50 -42.74 24.07
CA PHE A 6 59.61 -41.82 23.78
C PHE A 6 59.27 -40.38 24.15
N SER A 7 60.17 -39.85 24.98
CA SER A 7 60.20 -38.54 25.60
C SER A 7 60.45 -37.41 24.61
N ALA A 8 59.74 -36.30 24.84
CA ALA A 8 59.94 -35.01 24.20
C ALA A 8 61.26 -34.32 24.59
N PRO A 9 61.67 -33.30 23.80
CA PRO A 9 62.20 -32.07 24.35
C PRO A 9 61.25 -30.87 24.12
N LYS A 10 60.97 -30.19 25.23
CA LYS A 10 60.57 -28.79 25.43
C LYS A 10 61.46 -27.83 24.63
N ALA A 11 61.17 -26.57 24.36
CA ALA A 11 59.99 -25.69 24.36
C ALA A 11 60.53 -24.34 23.82
N ASN A 12 59.70 -23.54 23.16
CA ASN A 12 59.61 -22.09 23.41
C ASN A 12 58.51 -21.46 22.52
N SER A 13 57.34 -21.31 23.13
CA SER A 13 56.54 -20.09 23.19
C SER A 13 57.00 -18.93 22.29
N THR A 14 56.14 -18.53 21.33
CA THR A 14 55.75 -17.12 21.13
C THR A 14 54.38 -17.00 20.43
N ASP A 15 53.53 -16.20 21.07
CA ASP A 15 52.25 -15.58 20.68
C ASP A 15 52.05 -15.25 19.18
N PRO A 16 50.92 -15.61 18.55
CA PRO A 16 50.51 -15.03 17.28
C PRO A 16 49.36 -14.03 17.46
N ARG A 17 49.67 -12.82 17.91
CA ARG A 17 48.97 -11.62 17.40
C ARG A 17 49.49 -11.33 16.00
N ARG A 18 48.76 -11.74 14.97
CA ARG A 18 48.95 -11.23 13.61
C ARG A 18 47.75 -10.42 13.17
N HIS A 19 48.02 -9.13 13.04
CA HIS A 19 47.23 -8.07 12.43
C HIS A 19 46.50 -8.53 11.16
N LEU A 20 45.17 -8.38 11.18
CA LEU A 20 44.34 -8.32 9.99
C LEU A 20 44.58 -6.96 9.33
N ASN A 21 45.47 -6.91 8.34
CA ASN A 21 45.53 -5.79 7.42
C ASN A 21 44.49 -6.01 6.32
N GLY A 22 43.59 -5.03 6.18
CA GLY A 22 42.73 -4.86 5.04
C GLY A 22 43.51 -4.57 3.76
N SER A 23 42.80 -4.69 2.64
CA SER A 23 43.26 -4.66 1.25
C SER A 23 43.88 -5.97 0.74
N THR A 24 43.14 -6.72 -0.07
CA THR A 24 43.26 -6.69 -1.54
C THR A 24 42.46 -7.88 -2.12
N LEU A 25 41.15 -7.72 -2.25
CA LEU A 25 40.34 -8.51 -3.19
C LEU A 25 39.76 -7.55 -4.24
N LEU A 26 40.67 -6.83 -4.92
CA LEU A 26 40.38 -6.25 -6.22
C LEU A 26 40.25 -7.40 -7.20
N ARG A 27 39.02 -7.92 -7.36
CA ARG A 27 38.67 -8.66 -8.57
C ARG A 27 38.93 -7.73 -9.74
N ARG A 28 39.79 -8.18 -10.66
CA ARG A 28 39.92 -7.59 -12.00
C ARG A 28 38.52 -7.47 -12.58
N ALA A 29 38.11 -6.25 -12.88
CA ALA A 29 36.95 -5.95 -13.68
C ALA A 29 37.03 -6.76 -14.98
N SER A 30 36.15 -7.74 -15.15
CA SER A 30 35.82 -8.23 -16.47
C SER A 30 35.14 -7.07 -17.19
N SER A 31 35.80 -6.57 -18.23
CA SER A 31 35.47 -5.37 -19.00
C SER A 31 34.25 -5.53 -19.92
N ALA A 32 33.15 -6.04 -19.37
CA ALA A 32 31.82 -5.90 -19.92
C ALA A 32 30.87 -5.77 -18.72
N SER A 33 30.74 -4.54 -18.19
CA SER A 33 29.53 -4.23 -17.43
C SER A 33 28.35 -4.63 -18.31
N PRO A 34 27.36 -5.38 -17.79
CA PRO A 34 26.13 -5.59 -18.55
C PRO A 34 25.64 -4.24 -19.05
N ALA A 35 25.44 -4.11 -20.36
CA ALA A 35 24.87 -2.91 -20.94
C ALA A 35 23.43 -2.84 -20.45
N TYR A 36 23.21 -2.10 -19.37
CA TYR A 36 21.87 -1.82 -18.87
C TYR A 36 21.23 -0.78 -19.80
N ASP A 37 19.98 -1.00 -20.16
CA ASP A 37 19.27 -0.09 -21.05
C ASP A 37 18.85 1.17 -20.28
N THR A 38 19.22 2.34 -20.82
CA THR A 38 18.71 3.64 -20.36
C THR A 38 17.61 4.11 -21.31
N ILE A 39 16.46 4.48 -20.75
CA ILE A 39 15.26 4.89 -21.47
C ILE A 39 14.91 6.32 -21.02
N GLU A 40 14.98 7.26 -21.96
CA GLU A 40 14.59 8.66 -21.72
C GLU A 40 13.07 8.81 -21.76
N CYS A 41 12.52 9.38 -20.68
CA CYS A 41 11.10 9.63 -20.51
C CYS A 41 10.85 11.11 -20.20
N LYS A 42 9.73 11.67 -20.67
CA LYS A 42 9.30 13.00 -20.23
C LYS A 42 8.60 12.94 -18.87
N ALA A 43 7.75 11.94 -18.66
CA ALA A 43 7.14 11.65 -17.38
C ALA A 43 7.20 10.14 -17.11
N LEU A 44 7.63 9.76 -15.91
CA LEU A 44 7.64 8.38 -15.41
C LEU A 44 6.60 8.24 -14.29
N ILE A 45 5.69 7.29 -14.44
CA ILE A 45 4.69 6.97 -13.42
C ILE A 45 4.88 5.53 -12.97
N LEU A 46 5.10 5.35 -11.68
CA LEU A 46 5.32 4.04 -11.04
C LEU A 46 4.01 3.60 -10.37
N GLY A 47 3.22 2.79 -11.07
CA GLY A 47 1.95 2.25 -10.59
C GLY A 47 0.76 2.60 -11.49
N CYS A 48 -0.15 1.65 -11.63
CA CYS A 48 -1.31 1.69 -12.54
C CYS A 48 -2.66 1.65 -11.82
N GLY A 49 -2.71 2.06 -10.55
CA GLY A 49 -3.98 2.29 -9.84
C GLY A 49 -4.65 3.60 -10.26
N VAL A 50 -5.74 3.98 -9.58
CA VAL A 50 -6.52 5.20 -9.92
C VAL A 50 -5.64 6.46 -10.01
N ALA A 51 -4.66 6.63 -9.12
CA ALA A 51 -3.79 7.81 -9.09
C ALA A 51 -2.85 7.87 -10.29
N GLY A 52 -2.21 6.74 -10.64
CA GLY A 52 -1.31 6.64 -11.78
C GLY A 52 -2.05 6.85 -13.10
N ASN A 53 -3.20 6.21 -13.29
CA ASN A 53 -4.02 6.42 -14.49
C ASN A 53 -4.51 7.87 -14.59
N ALA A 54 -4.93 8.47 -13.47
CA ALA A 54 -5.39 9.86 -13.46
C ALA A 54 -4.29 10.84 -13.90
N ALA A 55 -3.10 10.70 -13.34
CA ALA A 55 -1.94 11.50 -13.73
C ALA A 55 -1.55 11.26 -15.20
N ALA A 56 -1.49 9.99 -15.63
CA ALA A 56 -1.10 9.61 -16.98
C ALA A 56 -2.03 10.20 -18.03
N LEU A 57 -3.34 9.99 -17.88
CA LEU A 57 -4.36 10.50 -18.81
C LEU A 57 -4.35 12.03 -18.86
N ARG A 58 -4.22 12.68 -17.69
CA ARG A 58 -4.20 14.14 -17.61
C ARG A 58 -2.99 14.76 -18.28
N LEU A 59 -1.80 14.21 -18.07
CA LEU A 59 -0.58 14.64 -18.76
C LEU A 59 -0.66 14.39 -20.27
N ALA A 60 -1.15 13.22 -20.65
CA ALA A 60 -1.19 12.78 -22.04
C ALA A 60 -2.20 13.59 -22.88
N ASN A 61 -3.34 13.97 -22.30
CA ASN A 61 -4.32 14.88 -22.89
C ASN A 61 -3.75 16.29 -23.12
N GLN A 62 -2.71 16.68 -22.38
CA GLN A 62 -1.97 17.93 -22.57
C GLN A 62 -0.74 17.77 -23.48
N GLY A 63 -0.56 16.61 -24.11
CA GLY A 63 0.47 16.34 -25.11
C GLY A 63 1.79 15.78 -24.58
N VAL A 64 1.89 15.48 -23.28
CA VAL A 64 3.10 14.88 -22.68
C VAL A 64 3.15 13.39 -23.01
N LYS A 65 4.34 12.91 -23.41
CA LYS A 65 4.61 11.47 -23.54
C LYS A 65 4.86 10.87 -22.15
N VAL A 66 4.02 9.92 -21.77
CA VAL A 66 4.04 9.29 -20.44
C VAL A 66 4.50 7.85 -20.54
N THR A 67 5.48 7.47 -19.73
CA THR A 67 5.84 6.07 -19.49
C THR A 67 5.27 5.64 -18.15
N MET A 68 4.35 4.67 -18.16
CA MET A 68 3.73 4.13 -16.95
C MET A 68 4.17 2.68 -16.73
N LEU A 69 4.61 2.36 -15.52
CA LEU A 69 5.08 1.03 -15.15
C LEU A 69 4.10 0.37 -14.18
N ALA A 70 3.76 -0.89 -14.45
CA ALA A 70 3.00 -1.75 -13.56
C ALA A 70 3.86 -2.93 -13.11
N ALA A 71 3.92 -3.17 -11.80
CA ALA A 71 4.67 -4.29 -11.23
C ALA A 71 4.03 -5.66 -11.58
N ALA A 72 2.70 -5.69 -11.69
CA ALA A 72 1.96 -6.87 -12.11
C ALA A 72 1.95 -7.02 -13.64
N GLU A 73 1.81 -8.26 -14.12
CA GLU A 73 1.61 -8.58 -15.54
C GLU A 73 0.24 -8.11 -16.02
N ASP A 74 -0.81 -8.34 -15.22
CA ASP A 74 -2.12 -7.71 -15.43
C ASP A 74 -2.16 -6.34 -14.73
N PRO A 75 -2.29 -5.23 -15.47
CA PRO A 75 -2.37 -3.89 -14.88
C PRO A 75 -3.62 -3.65 -14.01
N ASN A 76 -4.64 -4.50 -14.12
CA ASN A 76 -5.79 -4.47 -13.20
C ASN A 76 -5.51 -5.13 -11.85
N ASN A 77 -4.41 -5.88 -11.69
CA ASN A 77 -4.09 -6.49 -10.40
C ASN A 77 -3.52 -5.44 -9.42
N CYS A 78 -4.40 -4.58 -8.90
CA CYS A 78 -4.08 -3.51 -7.95
C CYS A 78 -5.24 -3.26 -6.99
N ALA A 79 -4.98 -2.56 -5.87
CA ALA A 79 -6.00 -2.32 -4.85
C ALA A 79 -7.23 -1.55 -5.38
N THR A 80 -7.04 -0.68 -6.39
CA THR A 80 -8.14 0.02 -7.07
C THR A 80 -9.16 -0.96 -7.64
N TYR A 81 -8.74 -2.05 -8.27
CA TYR A 81 -9.64 -3.03 -8.88
C TYR A 81 -10.51 -3.75 -7.84
N TYR A 82 -9.95 -4.05 -6.67
CA TYR A 82 -10.65 -4.80 -5.62
C TYR A 82 -11.49 -3.90 -4.69
N ALA A 83 -11.55 -2.59 -4.93
CA ALA A 83 -12.41 -1.70 -4.15
C ALA A 83 -13.90 -2.06 -4.40
N GLN A 84 -14.67 -2.22 -3.33
CA GLN A 84 -16.07 -2.67 -3.42
C GLN A 84 -17.05 -1.50 -3.37
N GLY A 85 -16.99 -0.71 -2.27
CA GLY A 85 -17.96 0.33 -1.90
C GLY A 85 -18.23 1.36 -3.01
N GLY A 86 -17.47 2.45 -3.03
CA GLY A 86 -17.55 3.38 -4.15
C GLY A 86 -16.57 4.53 -4.12
N ILE A 87 -16.94 5.60 -4.81
CA ILE A 87 -16.20 6.86 -4.83
C ILE A 87 -17.15 8.02 -4.55
N ILE A 88 -16.71 8.94 -3.69
CA ILE A 88 -17.49 10.12 -3.32
C ILE A 88 -17.64 11.04 -4.53
N TYR A 89 -18.86 11.55 -4.72
CA TYR A 89 -19.28 12.48 -5.75
C TYR A 89 -20.10 13.63 -5.12
N LYS A 90 -20.96 14.29 -5.89
CA LYS A 90 -21.92 15.31 -5.44
C LYS A 90 -23.34 14.73 -5.34
N SER A 91 -24.10 15.13 -4.33
CA SER A 91 -25.56 15.01 -4.28
C SER A 91 -26.21 16.40 -4.22
N GLU A 92 -27.51 16.50 -4.50
CA GLU A 92 -28.23 17.78 -4.52
C GLU A 92 -28.22 18.51 -3.17
N ASP A 93 -28.23 17.75 -2.07
CA ASP A 93 -28.31 18.25 -0.70
C ASP A 93 -26.97 18.18 0.05
N ASP A 94 -25.87 18.00 -0.70
CA ASP A 94 -24.52 17.92 -0.17
C ASP A 94 -23.70 19.19 -0.42
N THR A 95 -22.73 19.44 0.46
CA THR A 95 -21.80 20.56 0.37
C THR A 95 -20.40 20.12 0.75
N PRO A 96 -19.35 20.80 0.25
CA PRO A 96 -17.98 20.54 0.70
C PRO A 96 -17.83 20.60 2.22
N ALA A 97 -18.57 21.48 2.92
CA ALA A 97 -18.54 21.59 4.37
C ALA A 97 -19.07 20.32 5.08
N LEU A 98 -20.15 19.72 4.56
CA LEU A 98 -20.69 18.47 5.09
C LEU A 98 -19.71 17.31 4.88
N LEU A 99 -19.07 17.23 3.71
CA LEU A 99 -18.03 16.22 3.44
C LEU A 99 -16.85 16.39 4.40
N SER A 100 -16.35 17.61 4.53
CA SER A 100 -15.24 17.91 5.42
C SER A 100 -15.55 17.51 6.86
N SER A 101 -16.77 17.77 7.35
CA SER A 101 -17.20 17.36 8.68
C SER A 101 -17.13 15.84 8.88
N ASP A 102 -17.56 15.06 7.87
CA ASP A 102 -17.49 13.59 7.92
C ASP A 102 -16.04 13.10 7.93
N VAL A 103 -15.17 13.71 7.11
CA VAL A 103 -13.73 13.36 7.06
C VAL A 103 -13.03 13.68 8.38
N HIS A 104 -13.24 14.87 8.95
CA HIS A 104 -12.65 15.24 10.24
C HIS A 104 -13.09 14.34 11.39
N ARG A 105 -14.37 13.96 11.41
CA ARG A 105 -14.91 13.04 12.40
C ARG A 105 -14.27 11.66 12.26
N ALA A 106 -14.18 11.13 11.04
CA ALA A 106 -13.57 9.83 10.79
C ALA A 106 -12.07 9.80 11.09
N GLY A 107 -11.34 10.87 10.77
CA GLY A 107 -9.88 10.98 10.97
C GLY A 107 -9.42 11.26 12.39
N ALA A 108 -10.33 11.18 13.37
CA ALA A 108 -10.07 11.32 14.80
C ALA A 108 -9.33 12.64 15.18
N GLY A 109 -9.68 13.73 14.49
CA GLY A 109 -9.20 15.08 14.83
C GLY A 109 -7.75 15.39 14.45
N VAL A 110 -7.07 14.54 13.68
CA VAL A 110 -5.69 14.76 13.22
C VAL A 110 -5.56 14.87 11.70
N CYS A 111 -6.67 15.19 11.02
CA CYS A 111 -6.66 15.55 9.60
C CYS A 111 -6.01 16.92 9.39
N GLU A 112 -5.44 17.13 8.21
CA GLU A 112 -5.01 18.45 7.73
C GLU A 112 -6.17 19.16 7.02
N ASP A 113 -6.70 20.24 7.61
CA ASP A 113 -7.88 20.97 7.12
C ASP A 113 -7.79 21.35 5.64
N ILE A 114 -6.61 21.79 5.18
CA ILE A 114 -6.39 22.21 3.80
C ILE A 114 -6.50 21.05 2.80
N ALA A 115 -6.09 19.84 3.19
CA ALA A 115 -6.21 18.65 2.35
C ALA A 115 -7.66 18.18 2.29
N VAL A 116 -8.37 18.23 3.42
CA VAL A 116 -9.80 17.91 3.51
C VAL A 116 -10.62 18.85 2.63
N GLN A 117 -10.38 20.17 2.73
CA GLN A 117 -11.05 21.18 1.90
C GLN A 117 -10.77 20.98 0.42
N LYS A 118 -9.50 20.73 0.04
CA LYS A 118 -9.12 20.46 -1.35
C LYS A 118 -9.91 19.27 -1.91
N LEU A 119 -9.93 18.15 -1.20
CA LEU A 119 -10.68 16.96 -1.65
C LEU A 119 -12.17 17.25 -1.75
N ALA A 120 -12.75 17.93 -0.75
CA ALA A 120 -14.18 18.20 -0.71
C ALA A 120 -14.65 19.14 -1.81
N VAL A 121 -13.81 20.08 -2.23
CA VAL A 121 -14.11 21.05 -3.29
C VAL A 121 -13.80 20.51 -4.67
N GLU A 122 -12.61 19.94 -4.88
CA GLU A 122 -12.15 19.51 -6.21
C GLU A 122 -12.65 18.12 -6.59
N GLY A 123 -12.86 17.24 -5.60
CA GLY A 123 -13.14 15.82 -5.79
C GLY A 123 -14.26 15.52 -6.79
N PRO A 124 -15.49 16.05 -6.60
CA PRO A 124 -16.59 15.80 -7.51
C PRO A 124 -16.29 16.20 -8.96
N GLY A 125 -15.58 17.31 -9.17
CA GLY A 125 -15.16 17.74 -10.50
C GLY A 125 -14.15 16.78 -11.14
N ARG A 126 -13.21 16.24 -10.35
CA ARG A 126 -12.27 15.22 -10.83
C ARG A 126 -12.96 13.92 -11.23
N VAL A 127 -14.01 13.52 -10.50
CA VAL A 127 -14.82 12.34 -10.84
C VAL A 127 -15.54 12.55 -12.17
N GLU A 128 -16.15 13.71 -12.37
CA GLU A 128 -16.84 14.07 -13.61
C GLU A 128 -15.89 14.01 -14.81
N GLU A 129 -14.79 14.75 -14.74
CA GLU A 129 -13.76 14.79 -15.80
C GLU A 129 -13.16 13.39 -16.06
N MET A 130 -12.55 12.78 -15.04
CA MET A 130 -11.69 11.62 -15.28
C MET A 130 -12.47 10.31 -15.40
N LEU A 131 -13.53 10.13 -14.61
CA LEU A 131 -14.26 8.86 -14.57
C LEU A 131 -15.47 8.84 -15.48
N LEU A 132 -16.23 9.94 -15.60
CA LEU A 132 -17.42 9.97 -16.46
C LEU A 132 -17.09 10.33 -17.90
N GLU A 133 -16.26 11.35 -18.13
CA GLU A 133 -15.97 11.85 -19.48
C GLU A 133 -14.80 11.11 -20.15
N VAL A 134 -13.64 11.03 -19.48
CA VAL A 134 -12.43 10.41 -20.05
C VAL A 134 -12.53 8.89 -20.05
N ALA A 135 -12.64 8.26 -18.87
CA ALA A 135 -12.64 6.80 -18.75
C ALA A 135 -14.02 6.16 -19.03
N LYS A 136 -15.11 6.93 -18.98
CA LYS A 136 -16.48 6.47 -19.23
C LYS A 136 -16.89 5.27 -18.36
N VAL A 137 -16.58 5.35 -17.08
CA VAL A 137 -16.88 4.32 -16.08
C VAL A 137 -18.41 4.08 -16.00
N PRO A 138 -18.88 2.83 -16.13
CA PRO A 138 -20.29 2.51 -16.23
C PRO A 138 -20.96 2.37 -14.84
N PHE A 139 -20.99 3.44 -14.06
CA PHE A 139 -21.67 3.47 -12.75
C PHE A 139 -23.16 3.11 -12.84
N THR A 140 -23.72 2.64 -11.72
CA THR A 140 -25.16 2.34 -11.61
C THR A 140 -26.00 3.59 -11.86
N ARG A 141 -27.11 3.42 -12.58
CA ARG A 141 -28.09 4.46 -12.85
C ARG A 141 -29.46 4.05 -12.30
N LYS A 142 -30.28 5.03 -11.96
CA LYS A 142 -31.71 4.86 -11.63
C LYS A 142 -32.51 4.66 -12.93
N ASP A 143 -33.81 4.35 -12.79
CA ASP A 143 -34.73 4.14 -13.92
C ASP A 143 -34.91 5.40 -14.80
N ASP A 144 -34.75 6.59 -14.23
CA ASP A 144 -34.78 7.87 -14.94
C ASP A 144 -33.47 8.19 -15.70
N GLY A 145 -32.45 7.33 -15.58
CA GLY A 145 -31.15 7.49 -16.20
C GLY A 145 -30.15 8.32 -15.40
N GLU A 146 -30.52 8.90 -14.26
CA GLU A 146 -29.58 9.59 -13.37
C GLU A 146 -28.61 8.63 -12.69
N LEU A 147 -27.46 9.14 -12.23
CA LEU A 147 -26.52 8.35 -11.45
C LEU A 147 -27.14 7.97 -10.09
N ALA A 148 -27.04 6.69 -9.73
CA ALA A 148 -27.46 6.20 -8.43
C ALA A 148 -26.38 6.47 -7.38
N LEU A 149 -26.80 6.97 -6.21
CA LEU A 149 -25.94 7.24 -5.06
C LEU A 149 -26.29 6.30 -3.91
N THR A 150 -25.28 5.87 -3.15
CA THR A 150 -25.46 5.11 -1.91
C THR A 150 -24.88 5.87 -0.72
N LEU A 151 -25.28 5.47 0.48
CA LEU A 151 -24.73 5.90 1.75
C LEU A 151 -23.78 4.83 2.28
N GLU A 152 -22.63 5.23 2.84
CA GLU A 152 -21.74 4.34 3.61
C GLU A 152 -21.64 4.83 5.06
N ALA A 153 -21.17 3.95 5.94
CA ALA A 153 -20.96 4.27 7.34
C ALA A 153 -20.11 5.54 7.53
N SER A 154 -20.47 6.33 8.55
CA SER A 154 -19.84 7.61 8.88
C SER A 154 -20.04 8.75 7.87
N HIS A 155 -20.82 8.56 6.79
CA HIS A 155 -21.29 9.64 5.93
C HIS A 155 -22.63 10.19 6.43
N ASN A 156 -22.86 11.49 6.26
CA ASN A 156 -24.12 12.15 6.62
C ASN A 156 -25.09 12.33 5.43
N ARG A 157 -24.66 12.05 4.20
CA ARG A 157 -25.46 12.10 2.95
C ARG A 157 -25.10 10.97 2.01
N ALA A 158 -26.07 10.51 1.22
CA ALA A 158 -25.83 9.60 0.11
C ALA A 158 -25.12 10.35 -1.02
N ARG A 159 -23.81 10.09 -1.17
CA ARG A 159 -22.92 10.83 -2.08
C ARG A 159 -21.96 9.93 -2.84
N ILE A 160 -22.16 8.61 -2.79
CA ILE A 160 -21.17 7.64 -3.26
C ILE A 160 -21.68 7.01 -4.55
N LEU A 161 -20.94 7.20 -5.63
CA LEU A 161 -21.14 6.48 -6.88
C LEU A 161 -20.62 5.06 -6.73
N TYR A 162 -21.39 4.10 -7.25
CA TYR A 162 -21.08 2.68 -7.13
C TYR A 162 -21.45 1.89 -8.38
N LYS A 163 -20.92 0.67 -8.49
CA LYS A 163 -21.32 -0.36 -9.45
C LYS A 163 -21.49 -1.68 -8.71
N ALA A 164 -22.74 -1.96 -8.31
CA ALA A 164 -23.06 -3.04 -7.37
C ALA A 164 -22.07 -3.05 -6.19
N ASP A 165 -21.39 -4.18 -5.93
CA ASP A 165 -20.36 -4.36 -4.91
C ASP A 165 -18.93 -4.49 -5.51
N HIS A 166 -18.71 -3.99 -6.73
CA HIS A 166 -17.44 -4.09 -7.46
C HIS A 166 -17.06 -2.78 -8.17
N THR A 167 -17.28 -1.64 -7.52
CA THR A 167 -17.02 -0.31 -8.09
C THR A 167 -15.58 -0.13 -8.58
N GLY A 168 -14.62 -0.65 -7.81
CA GLY A 168 -13.20 -0.64 -8.14
C GLY A 168 -12.88 -1.34 -9.45
N ARG A 169 -13.53 -2.48 -9.73
CA ARG A 169 -13.35 -3.23 -10.98
C ARG A 169 -13.79 -2.38 -12.17
N ALA A 170 -14.97 -1.75 -12.07
CA ALA A 170 -15.48 -0.88 -13.11
C ALA A 170 -14.54 0.32 -13.37
N ILE A 171 -14.06 0.97 -12.31
CA ILE A 171 -13.11 2.10 -12.42
C ILE A 171 -11.79 1.64 -13.04
N SER A 172 -11.14 0.62 -12.45
CA SER A 172 -9.83 0.14 -12.88
C SER A 172 -9.85 -0.30 -14.35
N THR A 173 -10.80 -1.13 -14.73
CA THR A 173 -10.90 -1.64 -16.12
C THR A 173 -11.07 -0.49 -17.12
N SER A 174 -11.95 0.47 -16.82
CA SER A 174 -12.22 1.58 -17.74
C SER A 174 -11.04 2.56 -17.85
N MET A 175 -10.37 2.86 -16.72
CA MET A 175 -9.19 3.75 -16.73
C MET A 175 -7.99 3.11 -17.41
N VAL A 176 -7.72 1.82 -17.14
CA VAL A 176 -6.64 1.08 -17.80
C VAL A 176 -6.88 1.00 -19.31
N GLN A 177 -8.13 0.76 -19.73
CA GLN A 177 -8.50 0.77 -21.14
C GLN A 177 -8.23 2.15 -21.77
N ALA A 178 -8.68 3.24 -21.12
CA ALA A 178 -8.42 4.59 -21.60
C ALA A 178 -6.91 4.90 -21.71
N VAL A 179 -6.10 4.40 -20.77
CA VAL A 179 -4.64 4.52 -20.83
C VAL A 179 -4.05 3.76 -22.02
N GLN A 180 -4.50 2.52 -22.25
CA GLN A 180 -4.03 1.69 -23.36
C GLN A 180 -4.41 2.25 -24.73
N ASP A 181 -5.56 2.91 -24.83
CA ASP A 181 -6.05 3.53 -26.06
C ASP A 181 -5.41 4.89 -26.36
N HIS A 182 -4.71 5.50 -25.39
CA HIS A 182 -4.16 6.85 -25.54
C HIS A 182 -2.78 6.85 -26.24
N PRO A 183 -2.60 7.56 -27.37
CA PRO A 183 -1.39 7.46 -28.20
C PRO A 183 -0.10 8.02 -27.56
N ASN A 184 -0.24 8.90 -26.55
CA ASN A 184 0.90 9.47 -25.82
C ASN A 184 1.28 8.68 -24.56
N ILE A 185 0.63 7.55 -24.25
CA ILE A 185 0.94 6.76 -23.06
C ILE A 185 1.52 5.40 -23.48
N VAL A 186 2.63 5.03 -22.85
CA VAL A 186 3.21 3.70 -22.95
C VAL A 186 3.08 3.01 -21.59
N LEU A 187 2.18 2.03 -21.50
CA LEU A 187 2.02 1.18 -20.32
C LEU A 187 2.88 -0.07 -20.46
N LEU A 188 3.80 -0.25 -19.51
CA LEU A 188 4.71 -1.37 -19.44
C LEU A 188 4.44 -2.21 -18.18
N THR A 189 3.94 -3.42 -18.37
CA THR A 189 3.62 -4.35 -17.28
C THR A 189 4.83 -5.20 -16.87
N GLY A 190 4.71 -5.89 -15.75
CA GLY A 190 5.73 -6.78 -15.21
C GLY A 190 7.06 -6.09 -14.87
N ARG A 191 7.04 -4.81 -14.44
CA ARG A 191 8.22 -4.02 -14.10
C ARG A 191 8.10 -3.40 -12.71
N SER A 192 9.03 -3.74 -11.81
CA SER A 192 9.10 -3.19 -10.46
C SER A 192 10.29 -2.23 -10.34
N ALA A 193 10.03 -1.02 -9.85
CA ALA A 193 11.10 -0.12 -9.44
C ALA A 193 11.75 -0.62 -8.14
N PHE A 194 13.07 -0.64 -8.09
CA PHE A 194 13.81 -1.07 -6.90
C PHE A 194 14.77 -0.02 -6.35
N GLU A 195 15.07 1.02 -7.13
CA GLU A 195 15.81 2.19 -6.64
C GLU A 195 15.36 3.47 -7.37
N LEU A 196 15.26 4.59 -6.66
CA LEU A 196 15.11 5.90 -7.29
C LEU A 196 16.51 6.43 -7.64
N VAL A 197 16.65 7.04 -8.80
CA VAL A 197 17.91 7.67 -9.21
C VAL A 197 17.85 9.14 -8.83
N THR A 198 18.83 9.61 -8.07
CA THR A 198 18.97 11.02 -7.69
C THR A 198 20.27 11.58 -8.25
N ASN A 199 20.23 12.81 -8.76
CA ASN A 199 21.44 13.50 -9.20
C ASN A 199 22.23 14.10 -8.02
N ASN A 200 23.39 14.70 -8.30
CA ASN A 200 24.25 15.29 -7.26
C ASN A 200 23.62 16.50 -6.53
N ALA A 201 22.51 17.05 -7.02
CA ALA A 201 21.75 18.09 -6.35
C ALA A 201 20.62 17.53 -5.46
N GLY A 202 20.49 16.20 -5.37
CA GLY A 202 19.44 15.52 -4.60
C GLY A 202 18.07 15.53 -5.29
N GLU A 203 18.01 15.78 -6.59
CA GLU A 203 16.75 15.75 -7.37
C GLU A 203 16.55 14.33 -7.91
N CYS A 204 15.33 13.81 -7.81
CA CYS A 204 14.97 12.57 -8.46
C CYS A 204 14.91 12.77 -9.98
N VAL A 205 15.65 11.93 -10.69
CA VAL A 205 15.82 11.99 -12.15
C VAL A 205 15.42 10.68 -12.82
N GLY A 206 14.69 9.81 -12.11
CA GLY A 206 14.23 8.54 -12.64
C GLY A 206 14.24 7.41 -11.64
N ALA A 207 14.21 6.18 -12.17
CA ALA A 207 14.26 4.96 -11.37
C ALA A 207 14.97 3.81 -12.10
N LEU A 208 15.58 2.93 -11.32
CA LEU A 208 15.99 1.61 -11.76
C LEU A 208 14.86 0.61 -11.55
N THR A 209 14.68 -0.24 -12.54
CA THR A 209 13.58 -1.20 -12.57
C THR A 209 14.08 -2.59 -12.93
N VAL A 210 13.35 -3.60 -12.49
CA VAL A 210 13.57 -5.00 -12.86
C VAL A 210 12.26 -5.58 -13.40
N SER A 211 12.35 -6.24 -14.55
CA SER A 211 11.22 -6.97 -15.13
C SER A 211 11.02 -8.35 -14.50
N THR A 212 9.87 -8.97 -14.74
CA THR A 212 9.59 -10.39 -14.41
C THR A 212 10.58 -11.37 -15.03
N LYS A 213 11.30 -10.96 -16.08
CA LYS A 213 12.35 -11.74 -16.74
C LYS A 213 13.76 -11.44 -16.21
N GLY A 214 13.90 -10.62 -15.17
CA GLY A 214 15.18 -10.22 -14.58
C GLY A 214 15.94 -9.16 -15.38
N LYS A 215 15.36 -8.61 -16.45
CA LYS A 215 15.95 -7.48 -17.19
C LYS A 215 15.93 -6.24 -16.31
N VAL A 216 17.09 -5.63 -16.10
CA VAL A 216 17.25 -4.35 -15.39
C VAL A 216 17.30 -3.20 -16.40
N GLU A 217 16.52 -2.16 -16.16
CA GLU A 217 16.38 -0.98 -17.02
C GLU A 217 16.42 0.30 -16.17
N HIS A 218 17.06 1.36 -16.68
CA HIS A 218 17.06 2.70 -16.11
C HIS A 218 16.09 3.59 -16.88
N TYR A 219 15.06 4.09 -16.19
CA TYR A 219 14.13 5.06 -16.74
C TYR A 219 14.51 6.44 -16.24
N ARG A 220 15.06 7.28 -17.10
CA ARG A 220 15.44 8.66 -16.77
C ARG A 220 14.26 9.58 -17.06
N ALA A 221 13.84 10.37 -16.08
CA ALA A 221 12.70 11.29 -16.20
C ALA A 221 12.84 12.50 -15.27
N PRO A 222 12.55 13.72 -15.75
CA PRO A 222 12.52 14.91 -14.89
C PRO A 222 11.31 14.92 -13.93
N PHE A 223 10.28 14.12 -14.24
CA PHE A 223 9.10 13.92 -13.41
C PHE A 223 8.94 12.43 -13.13
N THR A 224 9.01 12.05 -11.86
CA THR A 224 8.73 10.70 -11.39
C THR A 224 7.60 10.73 -10.37
N LEU A 225 6.49 10.05 -10.66
CA LEU A 225 5.35 9.92 -9.75
C LEU A 225 5.31 8.51 -9.13
N LEU A 226 5.35 8.44 -7.80
CA LEU A 226 5.01 7.25 -7.05
C LEU A 226 3.48 7.11 -6.94
N ALA A 227 2.93 6.04 -7.51
CA ALA A 227 1.53 5.65 -7.42
C ALA A 227 1.41 4.14 -7.09
N THR A 228 2.32 3.66 -6.23
CA THR A 228 2.61 2.23 -6.02
C THR A 228 1.72 1.53 -4.99
N GLY A 229 0.76 2.23 -4.39
CA GLY A 229 -0.20 1.66 -3.45
C GLY A 229 0.35 1.52 -2.03
N GLY A 230 -0.30 0.64 -1.25
CA GLY A 230 -0.11 0.54 0.19
C GLY A 230 0.95 -0.46 0.68
N VAL A 231 0.82 -0.79 1.96
CA VAL A 231 1.77 -1.59 2.75
C VAL A 231 1.18 -2.91 3.25
N GLY A 232 -0.01 -3.31 2.78
CA GLY A 232 -0.76 -4.42 3.39
C GLY A 232 0.01 -5.74 3.49
N ASP A 233 0.89 -6.06 2.54
CA ASP A 233 1.67 -7.31 2.57
C ASP A 233 2.71 -7.37 3.69
N VAL A 234 3.04 -6.25 4.35
CA VAL A 234 3.95 -6.30 5.52
C VAL A 234 3.26 -6.87 6.76
N TYR A 235 1.95 -7.16 6.71
CA TYR A 235 1.17 -7.77 7.79
C TYR A 235 0.74 -9.19 7.43
N LYS A 236 0.63 -10.05 8.46
CA LYS A 236 0.16 -11.44 8.31
C LYS A 236 -1.24 -11.55 7.68
N ASN A 237 -2.20 -10.73 8.13
CA ASN A 237 -3.54 -10.69 7.57
C ASN A 237 -3.73 -9.38 6.81
N THR A 238 -4.09 -9.47 5.53
CA THR A 238 -4.32 -8.30 4.68
C THR A 238 -5.39 -8.54 3.62
N SER A 239 -6.20 -7.51 3.35
CA SER A 239 -7.20 -7.49 2.27
C SER A 239 -6.66 -6.89 0.95
N ASN A 240 -5.47 -6.31 1.01
CA ASN A 240 -4.78 -5.53 -0.02
C ASN A 240 -4.10 -6.51 -0.99
N PRO A 241 -4.25 -6.52 -2.33
CA PRO A 241 -3.75 -7.59 -3.21
C PRO A 241 -2.24 -7.90 -3.08
N GLU A 242 -1.82 -9.05 -3.60
CA GLU A 242 -0.40 -9.44 -3.60
C GLU A 242 0.46 -8.38 -4.29
N GLY A 243 1.57 -8.02 -3.65
CA GLY A 243 2.50 -6.99 -4.11
C GLY A 243 2.40 -5.67 -3.35
N ALA A 244 1.44 -5.50 -2.43
CA ALA A 244 1.28 -4.31 -1.58
C ALA A 244 2.37 -4.21 -0.48
N ARG A 245 3.65 -4.22 -0.90
CA ARG A 245 4.83 -4.36 -0.04
C ARG A 245 5.41 -3.01 0.41
N GLY A 246 4.70 -1.90 0.22
CA GLY A 246 5.22 -0.57 0.55
C GLY A 246 6.40 -0.11 -0.30
N GLU A 247 6.44 -0.51 -1.59
CA GLU A 247 7.56 -0.24 -2.49
C GLU A 247 7.87 1.25 -2.59
N GLY A 248 6.87 2.10 -2.85
CA GLY A 248 7.09 3.54 -2.99
C GLY A 248 7.53 4.22 -1.70
N VAL A 249 7.00 3.79 -0.55
CA VAL A 249 7.45 4.28 0.76
C VAL A 249 8.93 3.96 0.96
N ALA A 250 9.33 2.71 0.72
CA ALA A 250 10.71 2.28 0.90
C ALA A 250 11.68 3.00 -0.07
N LEU A 251 11.28 3.16 -1.33
CA LEU A 251 12.01 3.91 -2.35
C LEU A 251 12.20 5.37 -1.93
N ALA A 252 11.12 6.04 -1.54
CA ALA A 252 11.15 7.43 -1.13
C ALA A 252 12.01 7.63 0.14
N ALA A 253 11.90 6.72 1.12
CA ALA A 253 12.71 6.76 2.34
C ALA A 253 14.21 6.66 2.03
N ARG A 254 14.61 5.74 1.14
CA ARG A 254 16.01 5.60 0.71
C ARG A 254 16.51 6.81 -0.07
N ALA A 255 15.63 7.46 -0.85
CA ALA A 255 15.94 8.72 -1.53
C ALA A 255 15.95 9.94 -0.59
N GLY A 256 15.65 9.78 0.71
CA GLY A 256 15.64 10.86 1.70
C GLY A 256 14.35 11.69 1.72
N ALA A 257 13.27 11.20 1.12
CA ALA A 257 11.97 11.85 1.23
C ALA A 257 11.41 11.74 2.66
N LYS A 258 10.73 12.79 3.10
CA LYS A 258 10.01 12.77 4.38
C LYS A 258 8.82 11.82 4.31
N LEU A 259 8.65 11.04 5.38
CA LEU A 259 7.48 10.22 5.61
C LEU A 259 6.65 10.83 6.72
N LYS A 260 5.33 10.67 6.64
CA LYS A 260 4.38 11.21 7.62
C LYS A 260 3.32 10.17 7.97
N ASN A 261 2.88 10.18 9.23
CA ASN A 261 1.75 9.40 9.71
C ASN A 261 1.88 7.87 9.51
N MET A 262 3.10 7.35 9.39
CA MET A 262 3.40 5.94 9.06
C MET A 262 2.77 4.94 10.06
N GLN A 263 2.52 5.36 11.31
CA GLN A 263 1.90 4.53 12.34
C GLN A 263 0.41 4.25 12.10
N PHE A 264 -0.26 5.03 11.24
CA PHE A 264 -1.70 4.92 10.99
C PHE A 264 -2.00 3.96 9.83
N VAL A 265 -2.05 2.67 10.16
CA VAL A 265 -2.52 1.61 9.26
C VAL A 265 -3.93 1.20 9.70
N GLN A 266 -4.91 1.34 8.81
CA GLN A 266 -6.28 0.92 9.06
C GLN A 266 -6.42 -0.60 8.87
N PHE A 267 -7.02 -1.24 9.87
CA PHE A 267 -7.39 -2.65 9.83
C PHE A 267 -8.89 -2.74 9.60
N HIS A 268 -9.30 -3.42 8.53
CA HIS A 268 -10.70 -3.71 8.30
C HIS A 268 -11.14 -4.81 9.27
N PRO A 269 -12.27 -4.66 9.98
CA PRO A 269 -12.68 -5.61 11.02
C PRO A 269 -13.10 -6.96 10.44
N THR A 270 -13.76 -6.96 9.29
CA THR A 270 -14.39 -8.16 8.72
C THR A 270 -13.74 -8.52 7.39
N THR A 271 -12.86 -9.51 7.41
CA THR A 271 -12.39 -10.20 6.20
C THR A 271 -12.62 -11.68 6.34
N LEU A 272 -13.03 -12.33 5.25
CA LEU A 272 -13.34 -13.75 5.22
C LEU A 272 -12.08 -14.55 5.60
N TYR A 273 -12.25 -15.41 6.60
CA TYR A 273 -11.22 -16.32 7.06
C TYR A 273 -11.44 -17.70 6.46
N ILE A 274 -10.63 -18.02 5.45
CA ILE A 274 -10.42 -19.38 4.98
C ILE A 274 -8.95 -19.73 5.27
N PRO A 275 -8.68 -20.91 5.88
CA PRO A 275 -7.31 -21.37 6.09
C PRO A 275 -6.49 -21.31 4.80
N ASP A 276 -5.24 -20.84 4.89
CA ASP A 276 -4.27 -20.74 3.80
C ASP A 276 -4.66 -19.88 2.59
N GLU A 277 -5.85 -19.27 2.58
CA GLU A 277 -6.26 -18.32 1.57
C GLU A 277 -6.02 -16.88 1.99
N ARG A 278 -5.90 -16.03 0.97
CA ARG A 278 -5.79 -14.59 1.15
C ARG A 278 -7.11 -14.01 1.67
N ARG A 279 -7.03 -12.99 2.53
CA ARG A 279 -8.23 -12.44 3.16
C ARG A 279 -9.06 -11.67 2.14
N PHE A 280 -10.30 -12.11 1.95
CA PHE A 280 -11.27 -11.41 1.11
C PHE A 280 -12.06 -10.43 1.96
N LEU A 281 -12.15 -9.17 1.55
CA LEU A 281 -12.87 -8.16 2.31
C LEU A 281 -14.39 -8.40 2.26
N LEU A 282 -15.01 -8.45 3.42
CA LEU A 282 -16.48 -8.43 3.54
C LEU A 282 -16.89 -6.99 3.86
N THR A 283 -17.56 -6.33 2.92
CA THR A 283 -17.89 -4.90 3.01
C THR A 283 -18.53 -4.51 4.34
N GLU A 284 -18.16 -3.33 4.84
CA GLU A 284 -18.77 -2.73 6.02
C GLU A 284 -20.27 -2.51 5.87
N ALA A 285 -20.77 -2.39 4.63
CA ALA A 285 -22.19 -2.31 4.37
C ALA A 285 -22.96 -3.52 4.93
N LEU A 286 -22.36 -4.71 5.05
CA LEU A 286 -23.04 -5.85 5.70
C LEU A 286 -23.44 -5.53 7.14
N ARG A 287 -22.54 -4.93 7.94
CA ARG A 287 -22.83 -4.50 9.32
C ARG A 287 -23.86 -3.37 9.34
N GLY A 288 -23.75 -2.44 8.40
CA GLY A 288 -24.70 -1.34 8.22
C GLY A 288 -26.13 -1.81 7.90
N GLU A 289 -26.24 -2.95 7.23
CA GLU A 289 -27.52 -3.60 6.85
C GLU A 289 -27.91 -4.69 7.85
N GLY A 290 -27.40 -4.65 9.09
CA GLY A 290 -27.88 -5.49 10.20
C GLY A 290 -27.04 -6.74 10.51
N ALA A 291 -25.97 -7.05 9.77
CA ALA A 291 -25.15 -8.22 10.06
C ALA A 291 -24.55 -8.19 11.47
N ILE A 292 -24.64 -9.30 12.20
CA ILE A 292 -24.32 -9.44 13.62
C ILE A 292 -22.97 -10.14 13.80
N LEU A 293 -22.13 -9.64 14.71
CA LEU A 293 -20.89 -10.31 15.09
C LEU A 293 -21.14 -11.37 16.16
N ARG A 294 -20.85 -12.63 15.83
CA ARG A 294 -21.04 -13.79 16.69
C ARG A 294 -19.73 -14.50 17.02
N ASN A 295 -19.64 -15.03 18.23
CA ASN A 295 -18.55 -15.95 18.59
C ASN A 295 -18.89 -17.39 18.17
N LYS A 296 -17.99 -18.34 18.46
CA LYS A 296 -18.15 -19.76 18.08
C LYS A 296 -19.39 -20.45 18.63
N SER A 297 -19.94 -19.99 19.77
CA SER A 297 -21.19 -20.54 20.32
C SER A 297 -22.44 -19.90 19.73
N GLY A 298 -22.29 -18.96 18.79
CA GLY A 298 -23.39 -18.23 18.15
C GLY A 298 -23.86 -17.01 18.94
N ARG A 299 -23.22 -16.67 20.07
CA ARG A 299 -23.59 -15.50 20.89
C ARG A 299 -23.11 -14.21 20.22
N ALA A 300 -24.01 -13.22 20.13
CA ALA A 300 -23.66 -11.85 19.76
C ALA A 300 -22.82 -11.20 20.87
N PHE A 301 -21.68 -10.59 20.52
CA PHE A 301 -20.72 -10.10 21.52
C PHE A 301 -20.29 -8.64 21.35
N ALA A 302 -20.54 -8.00 20.21
CA ALA A 302 -20.01 -6.65 19.95
C ALA A 302 -20.43 -5.61 21.00
N GLN A 303 -21.68 -5.69 21.47
CA GLN A 303 -22.22 -4.80 22.51
C GLN A 303 -21.60 -5.00 23.90
N ASP A 304 -20.91 -6.13 24.15
CA ASP A 304 -20.14 -6.31 25.39
C ASP A 304 -18.94 -5.34 25.45
N TYR A 305 -18.46 -4.90 24.28
CA TYR A 305 -17.24 -4.10 24.14
C TYR A 305 -17.51 -2.63 23.83
N HIS A 306 -18.60 -2.32 23.12
CA HIS A 306 -18.93 -0.94 22.73
C HIS A 306 -20.45 -0.73 22.58
N PRO A 307 -21.03 0.40 23.04
CA PRO A 307 -22.47 0.65 22.94
C PRO A 307 -22.99 0.62 21.49
N ASP A 308 -22.20 1.10 20.53
CA ASP A 308 -22.57 1.08 19.10
C ASP A 308 -22.40 -0.32 18.45
N GLY A 309 -21.87 -1.32 19.19
CA GLY A 309 -21.74 -2.70 18.73
C GLY A 309 -21.06 -2.83 17.36
N GLU A 310 -21.75 -3.46 16.42
CA GLU A 310 -21.34 -3.66 15.03
C GLU A 310 -21.19 -2.35 14.25
N LEU A 311 -21.74 -1.23 14.71
CA LEU A 311 -21.63 0.07 14.04
C LEU A 311 -20.55 0.97 14.66
N ALA A 312 -19.79 0.47 15.64
CA ALA A 312 -18.64 1.18 16.18
C ALA A 312 -17.57 1.45 15.08
N PRO A 313 -16.67 2.43 15.29
CA PRO A 313 -15.57 2.71 14.36
C PRO A 313 -14.71 1.48 14.04
N ARG A 314 -14.18 1.42 12.81
CA ARG A 314 -13.41 0.25 12.29
C ARG A 314 -12.33 -0.24 13.23
N ASP A 315 -11.56 0.69 13.79
CA ASP A 315 -10.45 0.39 14.69
C ASP A 315 -10.95 -0.24 16.00
N VAL A 316 -12.09 0.21 16.53
CA VAL A 316 -12.75 -0.38 17.70
C VAL A 316 -13.26 -1.78 17.38
N VAL A 317 -13.95 -1.96 16.25
CA VAL A 317 -14.50 -3.27 15.86
C VAL A 317 -13.38 -4.28 15.58
N ALA A 318 -12.26 -3.86 14.98
CA ALA A 318 -11.11 -4.73 14.78
C ALA A 318 -10.54 -5.21 16.12
N ARG A 319 -10.41 -4.31 17.12
CA ARG A 319 -9.89 -4.66 18.45
C ARG A 319 -10.84 -5.57 19.24
N LEU A 320 -12.16 -5.33 19.20
CA LEU A 320 -13.12 -6.22 19.91
C LEU A 320 -13.15 -7.63 19.31
N ILE A 321 -12.98 -7.77 17.98
CA ILE A 321 -12.91 -9.10 17.36
C ILE A 321 -11.64 -9.82 17.83
N LEU A 322 -10.49 -9.14 17.86
CA LEU A 322 -9.24 -9.73 18.38
C LEU A 322 -9.36 -10.12 19.86
N ALA A 323 -9.98 -9.27 20.68
CA ALA A 323 -10.18 -9.54 22.09
C ALA A 323 -11.10 -10.75 22.33
N GLU A 324 -12.18 -10.90 21.55
CA GLU A 324 -13.05 -12.07 21.64
C GLU A 324 -12.37 -13.33 21.07
N MET A 325 -11.54 -13.21 20.01
CA MET A 325 -10.71 -14.32 19.51
C MET A 325 -9.76 -14.85 20.58
N GLU A 326 -9.03 -13.95 21.26
CA GLU A 326 -8.12 -14.30 22.35
C GLU A 326 -8.86 -14.94 23.53
N LYS A 327 -9.99 -14.36 23.93
CA LYS A 327 -10.82 -14.87 25.02
C LYS A 327 -11.40 -16.26 24.77
N GLN A 328 -11.71 -16.60 23.52
CA GLN A 328 -12.27 -17.89 23.13
C GLN A 328 -11.21 -18.92 22.71
N ASP A 329 -9.95 -18.49 22.54
CA ASP A 329 -8.87 -19.29 21.91
C ASP A 329 -9.28 -19.80 20.52
N GLU A 330 -9.82 -18.91 19.68
CA GLU A 330 -10.31 -19.24 18.34
C GLU A 330 -9.64 -18.41 17.23
N PRO A 331 -9.41 -18.99 16.04
CA PRO A 331 -8.71 -18.30 14.95
C PRO A 331 -9.56 -17.24 14.23
N CYS A 332 -10.87 -17.22 14.43
CA CYS A 332 -11.81 -16.29 13.82
C CYS A 332 -13.07 -16.11 14.68
N MET A 333 -13.81 -15.03 14.42
CA MET A 333 -15.20 -14.86 14.84
C MET A 333 -16.12 -15.05 13.62
N PHE A 334 -17.41 -14.74 13.74
CA PHE A 334 -18.37 -14.90 12.65
C PHE A 334 -19.21 -13.65 12.41
N LEU A 335 -19.53 -13.36 11.16
CA LEU A 335 -20.43 -12.30 10.73
C LEU A 335 -21.69 -12.92 10.12
N ASP A 336 -22.85 -12.62 10.70
CA ASP A 336 -24.11 -13.28 10.38
C ASP A 336 -25.16 -12.29 9.85
N ILE A 337 -25.55 -12.45 8.59
CA ILE A 337 -26.65 -11.71 7.94
C ILE A 337 -27.82 -12.63 7.54
N SER A 338 -27.82 -13.89 7.98
CA SER A 338 -28.80 -14.91 7.59
C SER A 338 -30.24 -14.63 8.03
N HIS A 339 -30.46 -13.59 8.84
CA HIS A 339 -31.77 -13.13 9.26
C HIS A 339 -32.46 -12.23 8.22
N GLU A 340 -31.72 -11.70 7.25
CA GLU A 340 -32.26 -10.90 6.14
C GLU A 340 -32.79 -11.79 5.00
N ASP A 341 -33.58 -11.19 4.10
CA ASP A 341 -34.14 -11.92 2.95
C ASP A 341 -33.05 -12.44 1.99
N ALA A 342 -33.14 -13.72 1.64
CA ALA A 342 -32.10 -14.40 0.86
C ALA A 342 -31.95 -13.83 -0.57
N ASP A 343 -33.04 -13.43 -1.22
CA ASP A 343 -32.98 -12.90 -2.59
C ASP A 343 -32.50 -11.44 -2.58
N TRP A 344 -32.86 -10.68 -1.54
CA TRP A 344 -32.29 -9.38 -1.28
C TRP A 344 -30.77 -9.45 -1.06
N ILE A 345 -30.27 -10.36 -0.21
CA ILE A 345 -28.82 -10.55 0.04
C ILE A 345 -28.09 -10.82 -1.29
N LYS A 346 -28.57 -11.78 -2.10
CA LYS A 346 -27.95 -12.14 -3.38
C LYS A 346 -27.94 -10.99 -4.37
N SER A 347 -29.00 -10.18 -4.39
CA SER A 347 -29.09 -9.01 -5.26
C SER A 347 -28.18 -7.87 -4.78
N ARG A 348 -28.04 -7.67 -3.47
CA ARG A 348 -27.29 -6.57 -2.87
C ARG A 348 -25.78 -6.83 -2.84
N PHE A 349 -25.38 -8.06 -2.56
CA PHE A 349 -23.98 -8.47 -2.39
C PHE A 349 -23.59 -9.66 -3.29
N PRO A 350 -23.80 -9.58 -4.62
CA PRO A 350 -23.63 -10.73 -5.51
C PRO A 350 -22.19 -11.25 -5.56
N THR A 351 -21.19 -10.36 -5.51
CA THR A 351 -19.78 -10.77 -5.53
C THR A 351 -19.41 -11.49 -4.23
N ILE A 352 -19.84 -10.96 -3.09
CA ILE A 352 -19.58 -11.57 -1.78
C ILE A 352 -20.31 -12.91 -1.67
N TYR A 353 -21.59 -12.95 -2.06
CA TYR A 353 -22.39 -14.18 -2.07
C TYR A 353 -21.72 -15.27 -2.88
N GLN A 354 -21.34 -14.98 -4.13
CA GLN A 354 -20.68 -15.97 -4.98
C GLN A 354 -19.33 -16.40 -4.40
N HIS A 355 -18.53 -15.46 -3.89
CA HIS A 355 -17.22 -15.76 -3.31
C HIS A 355 -17.31 -16.69 -2.09
N CYS A 356 -18.30 -16.47 -1.21
CA CYS A 356 -18.59 -17.33 -0.08
C CYS A 356 -19.15 -18.69 -0.52
N LEU A 357 -20.08 -18.70 -1.49
CA LEU A 357 -20.70 -19.92 -1.98
C LEU A 357 -19.69 -20.86 -2.65
N ASP A 358 -18.73 -20.30 -3.40
CA ASP A 358 -17.62 -21.06 -4.02
C ASP A 358 -16.74 -21.77 -2.98
N ARG A 359 -16.78 -21.31 -1.72
CA ARG A 359 -16.08 -21.90 -0.56
C ARG A 359 -17.00 -22.74 0.32
N GLY A 360 -18.22 -23.00 -0.12
CA GLY A 360 -19.21 -23.80 0.60
C GLY A 360 -19.89 -23.06 1.75
N ILE A 361 -19.90 -21.73 1.76
CA ILE A 361 -20.57 -20.90 2.77
C ILE A 361 -21.77 -20.20 2.11
N ASP A 362 -22.99 -20.62 2.44
CA ASP A 362 -24.20 -19.93 1.98
C ASP A 362 -24.54 -18.81 2.96
N MET A 363 -24.06 -17.59 2.71
CA MET A 363 -24.26 -16.45 3.64
C MET A 363 -25.73 -16.07 3.91
N THR A 364 -26.69 -16.65 3.16
CA THR A 364 -28.13 -16.50 3.42
C THR A 364 -28.63 -17.44 4.53
N LYS A 365 -27.79 -18.37 4.98
CA LYS A 365 -28.11 -19.40 5.98
C LYS A 365 -27.03 -19.57 7.04
N ASP A 366 -25.78 -19.38 6.65
CA ASP A 366 -24.60 -19.68 7.44
C ASP A 366 -23.86 -18.38 7.82
N PRO A 367 -23.37 -18.27 9.06
CA PRO A 367 -22.53 -17.15 9.46
C PRO A 367 -21.13 -17.28 8.85
N MET A 368 -20.57 -16.18 8.33
CA MET A 368 -19.28 -16.16 7.64
C MET A 368 -18.11 -16.04 8.63
N PRO A 369 -17.07 -16.87 8.58
CA PRO A 369 -15.90 -16.74 9.45
C PRO A 369 -15.11 -15.48 9.10
N VAL A 370 -14.79 -14.65 10.09
CA VAL A 370 -14.13 -13.35 9.92
C VAL A 370 -12.94 -13.14 10.84
N VAL A 371 -11.94 -12.44 10.31
CA VAL A 371 -10.78 -11.94 11.06
C VAL A 371 -10.45 -10.51 10.62
N PRO A 372 -9.90 -9.65 11.50
CA PRO A 372 -9.39 -8.35 11.09
C PRO A 372 -8.17 -8.50 10.18
N ALA A 373 -7.98 -7.53 9.27
CA ALA A 373 -6.85 -7.53 8.35
C ALA A 373 -6.41 -6.11 8.00
N ALA A 374 -5.10 -5.91 7.75
CA ALA A 374 -4.59 -4.67 7.22
C ALA A 374 -5.30 -4.33 5.90
N HIS A 375 -5.68 -3.07 5.72
CA HIS A 375 -6.55 -2.67 4.62
C HIS A 375 -6.14 -1.38 3.93
N TYR A 376 -5.74 -0.35 4.68
CA TYR A 376 -5.35 0.92 4.09
C TYR A 376 -4.26 1.60 4.90
N HIS A 377 -3.29 2.22 4.23
CA HIS A 377 -2.28 3.05 4.87
C HIS A 377 -2.68 4.53 4.84
N CYS A 378 -2.99 5.12 6.00
CA CYS A 378 -3.31 6.55 6.10
C CYS A 378 -2.05 7.43 6.08
N GLY A 379 -0.90 6.86 6.40
CA GLY A 379 0.42 7.48 6.27
C GLY A 379 1.04 7.25 4.89
N GLY A 380 2.32 7.57 4.77
CA GLY A 380 3.05 7.41 3.51
C GLY A 380 4.11 8.49 3.31
N VAL A 381 4.48 8.68 2.04
CA VAL A 381 5.39 9.76 1.61
C VAL A 381 4.69 11.10 1.81
N GLU A 382 5.28 11.99 2.60
CA GLU A 382 4.73 13.31 2.84
C GLU A 382 4.67 14.10 1.52
N VAL A 383 3.49 14.67 1.22
CA VAL A 383 3.29 15.49 0.03
C VAL A 383 2.55 16.78 0.32
N ASP A 384 2.80 17.79 -0.51
CA ASP A 384 2.01 19.03 -0.53
C ASP A 384 0.66 18.86 -1.28
N LEU A 385 -0.09 19.95 -1.42
CA LEU A 385 -1.37 19.96 -2.14
C LEU A 385 -1.25 19.71 -3.66
N GLN A 386 -0.04 19.71 -4.20
CA GLN A 386 0.26 19.36 -5.60
C GLN A 386 0.84 17.94 -5.72
N GLY A 387 1.03 17.23 -4.61
CA GLY A 387 1.63 15.89 -4.61
C GLY A 387 3.16 15.91 -4.67
N ARG A 388 3.82 17.06 -4.49
CA ARG A 388 5.29 17.15 -4.44
C ARG A 388 5.79 16.55 -3.14
N THR A 389 6.83 15.73 -3.22
CA THR A 389 7.55 15.24 -2.04
C THR A 389 8.61 16.26 -1.60
N SER A 390 9.32 15.97 -0.50
CA SER A 390 10.50 16.76 -0.10
C SER A 390 11.72 16.56 -1.01
N VAL A 391 11.68 15.62 -1.95
CA VAL A 391 12.73 15.38 -2.95
C VAL A 391 12.30 16.01 -4.27
N PRO A 392 13.02 17.02 -4.79
CA PRO A 392 12.65 17.66 -6.06
C PRO A 392 12.59 16.66 -7.21
N GLY A 393 11.65 16.83 -8.14
CA GLY A 393 11.43 15.88 -9.25
C GLY A 393 10.63 14.62 -8.88
N LEU A 394 10.47 14.33 -7.58
CA LEU A 394 9.69 13.21 -7.07
C LEU A 394 8.32 13.68 -6.56
N TYR A 395 7.27 13.02 -7.04
CA TYR A 395 5.89 13.19 -6.63
C TYR A 395 5.34 11.89 -6.04
N ALA A 396 4.28 11.98 -5.26
CA ALA A 396 3.54 10.81 -4.79
C ALA A 396 2.02 11.10 -4.76
N ALA A 397 1.21 10.12 -5.16
CA ALA A 397 -0.25 10.22 -5.15
C ALA A 397 -0.93 8.87 -4.90
N GLY A 398 -2.11 8.92 -4.29
CA GLY A 398 -2.84 7.73 -3.82
C GLY A 398 -2.26 7.18 -2.51
N GLU A 399 -2.51 5.91 -2.21
CA GLU A 399 -2.21 5.29 -0.90
C GLU A 399 -0.72 5.29 -0.50
N VAL A 400 0.19 5.48 -1.45
CA VAL A 400 1.63 5.64 -1.15
C VAL A 400 1.94 6.98 -0.48
N SER A 401 1.08 7.98 -0.66
CA SER A 401 1.26 9.35 -0.19
C SER A 401 0.53 9.61 1.13
N CYS A 402 1.07 10.52 1.93
CA CYS A 402 0.40 11.12 3.07
C CYS A 402 0.13 12.60 2.79
N THR A 403 -1.08 12.88 2.33
CA THR A 403 -1.60 14.25 2.13
C THR A 403 -2.04 14.91 3.43
N GLY A 404 -2.23 14.11 4.50
CA GLY A 404 -2.83 14.51 5.76
C GLY A 404 -4.37 14.43 5.79
N LEU A 405 -5.01 14.10 4.65
CA LEU A 405 -6.47 13.98 4.52
C LEU A 405 -7.11 13.02 5.54
N HIS A 406 -6.53 11.82 5.69
CA HIS A 406 -7.16 10.74 6.45
C HIS A 406 -6.93 10.80 7.95
N GLY A 407 -6.03 11.69 8.42
CA GLY A 407 -5.64 11.73 9.83
C GLY A 407 -5.25 10.35 10.36
N ALA A 408 -5.83 9.96 11.51
CA ALA A 408 -5.55 8.69 12.16
C ALA A 408 -6.48 7.55 11.73
N ASN A 409 -7.48 7.82 10.90
CA ASN A 409 -8.42 6.80 10.43
C ASN A 409 -9.22 7.28 9.20
N ARG A 410 -9.17 6.50 8.12
CA ARG A 410 -9.80 6.88 6.85
C ARG A 410 -11.32 6.71 6.87
N LEU A 411 -12.05 7.72 6.36
CA LEU A 411 -13.46 7.62 5.95
C LEU A 411 -13.62 6.71 4.72
N ALA A 412 -14.64 5.85 4.71
CA ALA A 412 -14.89 4.99 3.56
C ALA A 412 -15.14 5.81 2.26
N SER A 413 -14.77 5.25 1.10
CA SER A 413 -14.87 5.90 -0.23
C SER A 413 -14.04 7.16 -0.49
N THR A 414 -13.17 7.61 0.42
CA THR A 414 -12.24 8.73 0.16
C THR A 414 -10.94 8.33 -0.56
N SER A 415 -10.48 7.08 -0.47
CA SER A 415 -9.16 6.67 -0.99
C SER A 415 -9.05 6.77 -2.51
N LEU A 416 -10.09 6.32 -3.23
CA LEU A 416 -10.12 6.45 -4.69
C LEU A 416 -10.17 7.92 -5.12
N LEU A 417 -10.90 8.74 -4.36
CA LEU A 417 -11.03 10.17 -4.62
C LEU A 417 -9.72 10.93 -4.37
N GLU A 418 -9.01 10.63 -3.27
CA GLU A 418 -7.69 11.18 -3.00
C GLU A 418 -6.71 10.86 -4.14
N GLY A 419 -6.66 9.59 -4.56
CA GLY A 419 -5.79 9.17 -5.66
C GLY A 419 -6.10 9.94 -6.96
N LEU A 420 -7.37 10.15 -7.28
CA LEU A 420 -7.80 10.93 -8.43
C LEU A 420 -7.38 12.41 -8.32
N VAL A 421 -7.67 13.05 -7.19
CA VAL A 421 -7.39 14.48 -6.95
C VAL A 421 -5.89 14.77 -6.97
N TRP A 422 -5.08 13.98 -6.24
CA TRP A 422 -3.64 14.21 -6.18
C TRP A 422 -2.93 13.74 -7.44
N GLY A 423 -3.39 12.65 -8.08
CA GLY A 423 -2.88 12.25 -9.39
C GLY A 423 -3.05 13.36 -10.43
N CYS A 424 -4.24 13.97 -10.49
CA CYS A 424 -4.47 15.12 -11.35
C CYS A 424 -3.66 16.35 -10.94
N SER A 425 -3.55 16.63 -9.64
CA SER A 425 -2.82 17.81 -9.15
C SER A 425 -1.31 17.74 -9.44
N SER A 426 -0.70 16.54 -9.36
CA SER A 426 0.71 16.34 -9.72
C SER A 426 0.95 16.54 -11.21
N ALA A 427 0.01 16.10 -12.05
CA ALA A 427 0.06 16.34 -13.49
C ALA A 427 -0.07 17.84 -13.82
N ASP A 428 -1.01 18.55 -13.20
CA ASP A 428 -1.20 20.00 -13.37
C ASP A 428 0.07 20.78 -13.00
N ASP A 429 0.66 20.47 -11.86
CA ASP A 429 1.88 21.15 -11.40
C ASP A 429 3.08 20.88 -12.32
N TYR A 430 3.25 19.64 -12.81
CA TYR A 430 4.30 19.36 -13.77
C TYR A 430 4.12 20.19 -15.06
N MET A 431 2.89 20.35 -15.54
CA MET A 431 2.61 21.14 -16.73
C MET A 431 2.93 22.63 -16.55
N GLU A 432 2.63 23.20 -15.37
CA GLU A 432 3.01 24.58 -15.04
C GLU A 432 4.54 24.78 -15.02
N ARG A 433 5.28 23.73 -14.69
CA ARG A 433 6.74 23.77 -14.48
C ARG A 433 7.56 23.17 -15.61
N ILE A 434 6.94 22.62 -16.66
CA ILE A 434 7.62 21.80 -17.67
C ILE A 434 8.83 22.51 -18.30
N ASN A 435 8.72 23.83 -18.55
CA ASN A 435 9.82 24.63 -19.10
C ASN A 435 11.00 24.83 -18.14
N SER A 436 10.77 24.73 -16.83
CA SER A 436 11.82 24.80 -15.81
C SER A 436 12.58 23.48 -15.66
N PHE A 437 11.99 22.35 -16.07
CA PHE A 437 12.64 21.04 -16.09
C PHE A 437 13.59 20.87 -17.28
N ASP A 438 13.31 21.52 -18.41
CA ASP A 438 14.16 21.46 -19.61
C ASP A 438 15.45 22.32 -19.48
N SER A 439 15.57 23.17 -18.44
CA SER A 439 16.67 24.16 -18.34
C SER A 439 17.98 23.71 -17.67
N ASP A 440 18.15 22.45 -17.25
CA ASP A 440 19.45 22.01 -16.71
C ASP A 440 19.75 20.52 -16.94
N SER A 441 19.94 20.15 -18.21
CA SER A 441 20.40 18.81 -18.63
C SER A 441 21.86 18.49 -18.27
N SER A 442 22.48 19.26 -17.36
CA SER A 442 23.93 19.20 -17.07
C SER A 442 24.29 18.66 -15.69
N LYS A 443 23.31 18.32 -14.84
CA LYS A 443 23.60 17.75 -13.52
C LYS A 443 24.02 16.29 -13.67
N LYS A 444 25.32 16.06 -13.51
CA LYS A 444 25.90 14.71 -13.48
C LYS A 444 25.20 13.90 -12.38
N GLU A 445 24.87 12.67 -12.72
CA GLU A 445 24.54 11.60 -11.79
C GLU A 445 25.71 10.63 -11.76
N ASP A 446 25.95 10.01 -10.61
CA ASP A 446 26.87 8.87 -10.53
C ASP A 446 26.28 7.68 -11.31
N ASP A 447 27.12 6.71 -11.69
CA ASP A 447 26.66 5.49 -12.37
C ASP A 447 25.59 4.79 -11.52
N PRO A 448 24.31 4.78 -11.95
CA PRO A 448 23.23 4.25 -11.12
C PRO A 448 23.38 2.73 -10.93
N PHE A 449 24.20 2.06 -11.75
CA PHE A 449 24.42 0.63 -11.70
C PHE A 449 25.65 0.22 -10.87
N ALA A 450 26.41 1.18 -10.32
CA ALA A 450 27.69 0.90 -9.64
C ALA A 450 27.56 -0.12 -8.48
N ASN A 451 26.38 -0.19 -7.86
CA ASN A 451 26.11 -1.08 -6.73
C ASN A 451 25.45 -2.42 -7.12
N LEU A 452 25.22 -2.68 -8.41
CA LEU A 452 24.61 -3.91 -8.90
C LEU A 452 25.66 -5.01 -9.13
N ASN A 453 26.12 -5.63 -8.03
CA ASN A 453 27.24 -6.57 -8.02
C ASN A 453 26.85 -8.01 -7.62
N GLY A 454 25.58 -8.38 -7.78
CA GLY A 454 25.05 -9.70 -7.45
C GLY A 454 25.78 -10.84 -8.17
N PHE A 455 26.20 -11.86 -7.43
CA PHE A 455 27.01 -12.98 -7.93
C PHE A 455 26.32 -14.35 -7.85
N ARG A 456 25.11 -14.43 -7.27
CA ARG A 456 24.30 -15.63 -7.18
C ARG A 456 22.81 -15.34 -7.44
N ASP A 457 22.00 -16.38 -7.52
CA ASP A 457 20.54 -16.26 -7.50
C ASP A 457 20.01 -16.46 -6.07
N PRO A 458 18.85 -15.87 -5.71
CA PRO A 458 18.27 -16.05 -4.39
C PRO A 458 17.63 -17.43 -4.24
N TYR A 459 17.74 -18.04 -3.05
CA TYR A 459 16.92 -19.23 -2.75
C TYR A 459 15.54 -18.80 -2.22
N PRO A 460 14.43 -19.42 -2.66
CA PRO A 460 13.09 -19.01 -2.24
C PRO A 460 12.87 -19.00 -0.72
N ASN A 461 13.46 -19.97 -0.01
CA ASN A 461 13.35 -20.07 1.44
C ASN A 461 14.03 -18.91 2.19
N GLU A 462 15.12 -18.34 1.66
CA GLU A 462 15.78 -17.16 2.27
C GLU A 462 14.84 -15.95 2.25
N ILE A 463 14.09 -15.77 1.16
CA ILE A 463 13.15 -14.67 0.99
C ILE A 463 11.91 -14.90 1.86
N GLU A 464 11.36 -16.10 1.82
CA GLU A 464 10.17 -16.48 2.56
C GLU A 464 10.38 -16.38 4.08
N GLU A 465 11.52 -16.84 4.60
CA GLU A 465 11.85 -16.75 6.03
C GLU A 465 11.81 -15.30 6.53
N VAL A 466 12.46 -14.38 5.80
CA VAL A 466 12.53 -12.96 6.17
C VAL A 466 11.16 -12.29 6.03
N MET A 467 10.39 -12.63 5.00
CA MET A 467 9.06 -12.06 4.78
C MET A 467 8.08 -12.51 5.88
N LEU A 468 8.04 -13.81 6.20
CA LEU A 468 7.17 -14.34 7.25
C LEU A 468 7.56 -13.81 8.64
N ALA A 469 8.85 -13.64 8.91
CA ALA A 469 9.31 -13.01 10.14
C ALA A 469 8.85 -11.55 10.24
N THR A 470 8.98 -10.78 9.15
CA THR A 470 8.49 -9.39 9.05
C THR A 470 6.99 -9.32 9.33
N GLN A 471 6.20 -10.13 8.64
CA GLN A 471 4.74 -10.18 8.78
C GLN A 471 4.29 -10.55 10.19
N ARG A 472 5.00 -11.47 10.84
CA ARG A 472 4.73 -11.87 12.21
C ARG A 472 5.00 -10.72 13.18
N ILE A 473 6.17 -10.10 13.10
CA ILE A 473 6.55 -8.96 13.95
C ILE A 473 5.54 -7.83 13.79
N MET A 474 5.20 -7.49 12.55
CA MET A 474 4.24 -6.42 12.26
C MET A 474 2.84 -6.73 12.81
N TRP A 475 2.39 -7.98 12.73
CA TRP A 475 1.08 -8.37 13.26
C TRP A 475 1.04 -8.38 14.79
N GLU A 476 2.07 -8.94 15.44
CA GLU A 476 2.10 -9.14 16.89
C GLU A 476 2.45 -7.86 17.67
N SER A 477 3.35 -7.03 17.14
CA SER A 477 3.88 -5.86 17.87
C SER A 477 3.44 -4.52 17.30
N VAL A 478 3.06 -4.47 16.02
CA VAL A 478 2.72 -3.22 15.30
C VAL A 478 1.31 -3.31 14.68
N GLY A 479 0.51 -4.25 15.17
CA GLY A 479 -0.85 -4.53 14.71
C GLY A 479 -1.91 -3.55 15.25
N PRO A 480 -3.18 -3.98 15.33
CA PRO A 480 -4.28 -3.16 15.83
C PRO A 480 -4.19 -2.81 17.32
N ILE A 481 -3.46 -3.61 18.09
CA ILE A 481 -3.20 -3.43 19.52
C ILE A 481 -1.68 -3.40 19.68
N ARG A 482 -1.16 -2.37 20.35
CA ARG A 482 0.29 -2.15 20.51
C ARG A 482 0.63 -1.89 21.95
N SER A 483 1.85 -2.19 22.34
CA SER A 483 2.45 -1.78 23.60
C SER A 483 3.82 -1.16 23.34
N THR A 484 4.33 -0.33 24.25
CA THR A 484 5.63 0.31 24.10
C THR A 484 6.74 -0.73 23.99
N ALA A 485 6.73 -1.72 24.88
CA ALA A 485 7.71 -2.81 24.86
C ALA A 485 7.62 -3.67 23.57
N GLY A 486 6.40 -3.90 23.08
CA GLY A 486 6.18 -4.63 21.83
C GLY A 486 6.75 -3.91 20.62
N MET A 487 6.51 -2.59 20.52
CA MET A 487 6.99 -1.75 19.43
C MET A 487 8.52 -1.58 19.47
N ASP A 488 9.10 -1.39 20.65
CA ASP A 488 10.56 -1.32 20.85
C ASP A 488 11.25 -2.60 20.35
N SER A 489 10.74 -3.77 20.79
CA SER A 489 11.22 -5.07 20.30
C SER A 489 11.05 -5.25 18.79
N ALA A 490 9.98 -4.71 18.21
CA ALA A 490 9.75 -4.78 16.77
C ALA A 490 10.78 -3.98 15.98
N VAL A 491 11.11 -2.76 16.41
CA VAL A 491 12.13 -1.91 15.78
C VAL A 491 13.48 -2.63 15.73
N ASP A 492 13.91 -3.22 16.84
CA ASP A 492 15.18 -3.96 16.91
C ASP A 492 15.19 -5.18 15.97
N LYS A 493 14.12 -5.99 16.01
CA LYS A 493 14.01 -7.18 15.15
C LYS A 493 13.96 -6.82 13.67
N LEU A 494 13.22 -5.77 13.31
CA LEU A 494 13.12 -5.29 11.92
C LEU A 494 14.45 -4.72 11.43
N ALA A 495 15.24 -4.06 12.30
CA ALA A 495 16.59 -3.64 11.95
C ALA A 495 17.52 -4.81 11.59
N LEU A 496 17.41 -5.94 12.31
CA LEU A 496 18.16 -7.16 11.98
C LEU A 496 17.69 -7.78 10.65
N LEU A 497 16.38 -7.77 10.39
CA LEU A 497 15.84 -8.26 9.12
C LEU A 497 16.22 -7.35 7.94
N GLU A 498 16.35 -6.04 8.15
CA GLU A 498 16.77 -5.09 7.11
C GLU A 498 18.19 -5.41 6.65
N VAL A 499 19.12 -5.67 7.59
CA VAL A 499 20.49 -6.11 7.27
C VAL A 499 20.48 -7.41 6.46
N LYS A 500 19.63 -8.38 6.80
CA LYS A 500 19.50 -9.62 6.03
C LYS A 500 18.96 -9.37 4.62
N ALA A 501 17.91 -8.55 4.48
CA ALA A 501 17.30 -8.24 3.20
C ALA A 501 18.25 -7.45 2.28
N ASP A 502 18.98 -6.47 2.82
CA ASP A 502 20.01 -5.73 2.09
C ASP A 502 21.15 -6.65 1.63
N LYS A 503 21.60 -7.56 2.50
CA LYS A 503 22.62 -8.55 2.13
C LYS A 503 22.13 -9.45 0.98
N LEU A 504 20.89 -9.94 1.04
CA LEU A 504 20.31 -10.73 -0.05
C LEU A 504 20.26 -9.92 -1.36
N HIS A 505 19.85 -8.65 -1.30
CA HIS A 505 19.81 -7.77 -2.47
C HIS A 505 21.19 -7.49 -3.07
N GLN A 506 22.24 -7.41 -2.24
CA GLN A 506 23.62 -7.19 -2.69
C GLN A 506 24.28 -8.44 -3.27
N GLU A 507 24.08 -9.60 -2.63
CA GLU A 507 24.70 -10.87 -3.07
C GLU A 507 23.99 -11.48 -4.28
N CYS A 508 22.68 -11.29 -4.37
CA CYS A 508 21.87 -11.89 -5.44
C CYS A 508 21.78 -10.96 -6.64
N ARG A 509 21.57 -11.53 -7.83
CA ARG A 509 21.05 -10.77 -8.97
C ARG A 509 19.72 -10.11 -8.56
N VAL A 510 19.51 -8.88 -9.00
CA VAL A 510 18.28 -8.16 -8.67
C VAL A 510 17.10 -8.89 -9.33
N THR A 511 16.12 -9.23 -8.50
CA THR A 511 14.85 -9.85 -8.89
C THR A 511 13.72 -9.07 -8.26
N ARG A 512 12.48 -9.28 -8.71
CA ARG A 512 11.30 -8.67 -8.08
C ARG A 512 11.16 -9.13 -6.63
N GLU A 513 11.56 -10.36 -6.33
CA GLU A 513 11.46 -10.96 -5.01
C GLU A 513 12.48 -10.34 -4.04
N THR A 514 13.76 -10.23 -4.44
CA THR A 514 14.79 -9.62 -3.57
C THR A 514 14.56 -8.12 -3.37
N ALA A 515 14.18 -7.41 -4.44
CA ALA A 515 13.81 -5.99 -4.34
C ALA A 515 12.56 -5.79 -3.48
N GLY A 516 11.51 -6.59 -3.70
CA GLY A 516 10.26 -6.51 -2.97
C GLY A 516 10.43 -6.83 -1.48
N LEU A 517 11.28 -7.80 -1.12
CA LEU A 517 11.61 -8.12 0.27
C LEU A 517 12.32 -6.95 0.95
N ARG A 518 13.35 -6.38 0.30
CA ARG A 518 14.07 -5.21 0.80
C ARG A 518 13.12 -4.04 1.05
N ASN A 519 12.19 -3.81 0.13
CA ASN A 519 11.16 -2.77 0.28
C ASN A 519 10.19 -3.06 1.44
N ALA A 520 9.69 -4.30 1.55
CA ALA A 520 8.76 -4.69 2.61
C ALA A 520 9.36 -4.50 4.01
N VAL A 521 10.60 -4.94 4.21
CA VAL A 521 11.29 -4.80 5.50
C VAL A 521 11.54 -3.33 5.83
N ARG A 522 11.97 -2.53 4.84
CA ARG A 522 12.15 -1.09 5.04
C ARG A 522 10.84 -0.41 5.43
N ALA A 523 9.76 -0.64 4.69
CA ALA A 523 8.45 -0.06 4.98
C ALA A 523 7.95 -0.47 6.37
N ALA A 524 8.08 -1.75 6.74
CA ALA A 524 7.73 -2.26 8.07
C ALA A 524 8.51 -1.54 9.18
N LYS A 525 9.82 -1.34 9.00
CA LYS A 525 10.66 -0.62 9.96
C LYS A 525 10.24 0.84 10.12
N GLU A 526 9.92 1.55 9.04
CA GLU A 526 9.44 2.95 9.10
C GLU A 526 8.10 3.05 9.86
N ILE A 527 7.19 2.10 9.66
CA ILE A 527 5.93 2.02 10.40
C ILE A 527 6.20 1.79 11.89
N ALA A 528 7.06 0.84 12.23
CA ALA A 528 7.40 0.50 13.62
C ALA A 528 8.07 1.68 14.34
N LEU A 529 9.02 2.36 13.68
CA LEU A 529 9.68 3.55 14.21
C LEU A 529 8.69 4.69 14.47
N ALA A 530 7.81 4.98 13.51
CA ALA A 530 6.81 6.01 13.68
C ALA A 530 5.80 5.68 14.79
N ALA A 531 5.42 4.41 14.93
CA ALA A 531 4.54 3.96 15.99
C ALA A 531 5.19 4.08 17.37
N LEU A 532 6.44 3.65 17.52
CA LEU A 532 7.19 3.76 18.78
C LEU A 532 7.41 5.23 19.19
N ASN A 533 7.72 6.09 18.23
CA ASN A 533 7.99 7.50 18.49
C ASN A 533 6.73 8.35 18.68
N SER A 534 5.53 7.77 18.45
CA SER A 534 4.28 8.51 18.61
C SER A 534 3.80 8.45 20.05
N PRO A 535 3.65 9.59 20.75
CA PRO A 535 3.08 9.61 22.09
C PRO A 535 1.54 9.53 22.06
N LEU A 536 0.92 9.54 20.88
CA LEU A 536 -0.52 9.67 20.70
C LEU A 536 -1.17 8.33 20.37
N SER A 537 -1.92 7.78 21.34
CA SER A 537 -2.84 6.67 21.09
C SER A 537 -4.17 7.21 20.56
N VAL A 538 -4.33 7.25 19.24
CA VAL A 538 -5.50 7.81 18.54
C VAL A 538 -5.83 7.04 17.26
N GLY A 539 -7.12 6.87 16.97
CA GLY A 539 -7.61 6.19 15.77
C GLY A 539 -7.03 4.78 15.63
N THR A 540 -6.39 4.51 14.49
CA THR A 540 -5.81 3.18 14.21
C THR A 540 -4.49 2.91 14.93
N HIS A 541 -3.93 3.90 15.63
CA HIS A 541 -2.79 3.71 16.52
C HIS A 541 -3.28 3.59 17.96
N TYR A 542 -3.43 2.37 18.45
CA TYR A 542 -3.87 2.12 19.82
C TYR A 542 -2.74 1.52 20.67
N ILE A 543 -2.34 2.22 21.72
CA ILE A 543 -1.32 1.76 22.68
C ILE A 543 -2.01 1.39 23.98
N VAL A 544 -1.86 0.14 24.42
CA VAL A 544 -2.36 -0.31 25.72
C VAL A 544 -1.57 0.34 26.85
N LYS A 545 -2.25 0.62 27.96
CA LYS A 545 -1.56 1.06 29.19
C LYS A 545 -0.92 -0.16 29.85
N GLU A 546 0.40 -0.15 29.92
CA GLU A 546 1.22 -1.16 30.62
C GLU A 546 1.17 -1.01 32.15
#